data_AF-A0A2N4TJZ6-F1
#
_entry.id   AF-A0A2N4TJZ6-F1
#
_cell.length_a   1.000
_cell.length_b   1.000
_cell.length_c   1.000
_cell.angle_alpha   90.00
_cell.angle_beta   90.00
_cell.angle_gamma   90.00
#
_symmetry.space_group_name_H-M   'P 1'
#
loop_
_entity.id
_entity.type
_entity.pdbx_description
1 polymer ?
#
loop_
_entity_poly.entity_id
_entity_poly.type
_entity_poly.pdbx_seq_one_letter_code
_entity_poly.pdbx_strand_id
1 'polypeptide(L)'
;RDHVWQLVGPDGQEAQVRHHPRYITDDMTALRQAALRGVGVVQLPCMVVEDDLRSGALIDMLSGWAPKGGIIHAVFPSRRGLLPGVRLLIDYLATHIQPN
;
A
#
# COMPACT_ATOMS: atom_id res chain seq x y z
N ARG A 1 16.76 -0.85 15.56
CA ARG A 1 15.93 -1.72 14.70
C ARG A 1 16.48 -1.60 13.29
N ASP A 2 16.67 -2.70 12.59
CA ASP A 2 17.01 -2.64 11.17
C ASP A 2 15.77 -2.24 10.38
N HIS A 3 15.90 -1.21 9.54
CA HIS A 3 14.86 -0.77 8.61
C HIS A 3 15.24 -1.23 7.21
N VAL A 4 14.44 -2.14 6.65
CA VAL A 4 14.73 -2.81 5.39
C VAL A 4 13.46 -2.86 4.55
N TRP A 5 13.51 -2.34 3.32
CA TRP A 5 12.47 -2.60 2.33
C TRP A 5 12.75 -3.91 1.61
N GLN A 6 11.70 -4.69 1.42
CA GLN A 6 11.71 -5.93 0.64
C GLN A 6 10.98 -5.65 -0.66
N LEU A 7 11.69 -5.71 -1.78
CA LEU A 7 11.17 -5.38 -3.10
C LEU A 7 11.22 -6.62 -4.00
N VAL A 8 10.21 -6.74 -4.86
CA VAL A 8 10.14 -7.70 -5.95
C VAL A 8 10.23 -6.93 -7.27
N GLY A 9 11.13 -7.38 -8.14
CA GLY A 9 11.41 -6.79 -9.43
C GLY A 9 11.00 -7.69 -10.61
N PRO A 10 11.43 -7.34 -11.83
CA PRO A 10 11.18 -8.14 -13.03
C PRO A 10 11.67 -9.58 -12.87
N ASP A 11 10.93 -10.53 -13.44
CA ASP A 11 11.22 -11.96 -13.39
C ASP A 11 11.27 -12.56 -11.96
N GLY A 12 10.62 -11.89 -11.01
CA GLY A 12 10.55 -12.34 -9.61
C GLY A 12 11.83 -12.11 -8.81
N GLN A 13 12.73 -11.24 -9.29
CA GLN A 13 13.93 -10.86 -8.55
C GLN A 13 13.56 -10.24 -7.21
N GLU A 14 14.31 -10.57 -6.14
CA GLU A 14 14.12 -9.96 -4.83
C GLU A 14 15.29 -9.05 -4.48
N ALA A 15 14.98 -7.91 -3.86
CA ALA A 15 15.98 -6.95 -3.38
C ALA A 15 15.67 -6.49 -1.96
N GLN A 16 16.74 -6.29 -1.18
CA GLN A 16 16.67 -5.75 0.18
C GLN A 16 17.35 -4.39 0.24
N VAL A 17 16.59 -3.35 0.58
CA VAL A 17 17.10 -1.98 0.70
C VAL A 17 17.13 -1.58 2.17
N ARG A 18 18.33 -1.66 2.77
CA ARG A 18 18.59 -1.16 4.13
C ARG A 18 18.65 0.36 4.11
N HIS A 19 17.97 1.02 5.03
CA HIS A 19 17.89 2.48 5.09
C HIS A 19 17.83 2.99 6.54
N HIS A 20 18.05 4.30 6.70
CA HIS A 20 17.92 4.99 7.98
C HIS A 20 16.76 5.99 7.88
N PRO A 21 15.58 5.68 8.46
CA PRO A 21 14.42 6.55 8.36
C PRO A 21 14.68 7.92 9.01
N ARG A 22 14.23 8.98 8.34
CA ARG A 22 14.25 10.36 8.88
C ARG A 22 12.98 10.71 9.65
N TYR A 23 11.88 9.99 9.39
CA TYR A 23 10.57 10.19 10.00
C TYR A 23 9.85 8.84 10.05
N ILE A 24 9.22 8.52 11.18
CA ILE A 24 8.56 7.22 11.41
C ILE A 24 7.18 7.49 12.02
N THR A 25 6.14 7.03 11.36
CA THR A 25 4.75 7.01 11.84
C THR A 25 3.97 5.95 11.08
N ASP A 26 2.83 5.54 11.62
CA ASP A 26 1.84 4.67 10.99
C ASP A 26 0.71 5.46 10.30
N ASP A 27 0.69 6.79 10.43
CA ASP A 27 -0.26 7.66 9.73
C ASP A 27 0.16 7.91 8.27
N MET A 28 -0.60 7.35 7.34
CA MET A 28 -0.36 7.48 5.90
C MET A 28 -0.49 8.92 5.39
N THR A 29 -1.36 9.73 5.99
CA THR A 29 -1.53 11.15 5.63
C THR A 29 -0.30 11.94 6.02
N ALA A 30 0.21 11.73 7.23
CA ALA A 30 1.44 12.36 7.70
C ALA A 30 2.65 11.97 6.85
N LEU A 31 2.77 10.68 6.51
CA LEU A 31 3.81 10.17 5.61
C LEU A 31 3.74 10.79 4.21
N ARG A 32 2.55 10.86 3.62
CA ARG A 32 2.32 11.51 2.30
C ARG A 32 2.74 12.97 2.34
N GLN A 33 2.33 13.72 3.36
CA GLN A 33 2.70 15.13 3.51
C GLN A 33 4.22 15.29 3.68
N ALA A 34 4.88 14.43 4.43
CA ALA A 34 6.33 14.45 4.56
C ALA A 34 7.05 14.24 3.22
N ALA A 35 6.57 13.31 2.39
CA ALA A 35 7.12 13.07 1.05
C ALA A 35 6.93 14.30 0.14
N LEU A 36 5.73 14.89 0.12
CA LEU A 36 5.43 16.12 -0.65
C LEU A 36 6.27 17.33 -0.20
N ARG A 37 6.76 17.33 1.04
CA ARG A 37 7.67 18.36 1.58
C ARG A 37 9.16 18.02 1.38
N GLY A 38 9.48 16.92 0.70
CA GLY A 38 10.85 16.53 0.39
C GLY A 38 11.63 15.92 1.57
N VAL A 39 10.94 15.39 2.58
CA VAL A 39 11.61 14.73 3.73
C VAL A 39 12.40 13.49 3.29
N GLY A 40 11.89 12.76 2.28
CA GLY A 40 12.54 11.59 1.71
C GLY A 40 11.59 10.75 0.84
N VAL A 41 11.93 9.47 0.71
CA VAL A 41 11.16 8.47 -0.06
C VAL A 41 10.22 7.72 0.87
N VAL A 42 9.01 7.40 0.39
CA VAL A 42 7.97 6.74 1.16
C VAL A 42 7.35 5.57 0.39
N GLN A 43 6.98 4.52 1.12
CA GLN A 43 6.16 3.43 0.61
C GLN A 43 4.72 3.64 1.09
N LEU A 44 3.79 3.90 0.16
CA LEU A 44 2.36 4.06 0.45
C LEU A 44 1.52 3.26 -0.55
N PRO A 45 0.31 2.82 -0.18
CA PRO A 45 -0.65 2.29 -1.14
C PRO A 45 -0.96 3.32 -2.23
N CYS A 46 -1.05 2.88 -3.49
CA CYS A 46 -1.29 3.77 -4.63
C CYS A 46 -2.53 4.66 -4.44
N MET A 47 -3.60 4.14 -3.83
CA MET A 47 -4.83 4.90 -3.54
C MET A 47 -4.61 6.17 -2.69
N VAL A 48 -3.50 6.24 -1.95
CA VAL A 48 -3.17 7.40 -1.10
C VAL A 48 -2.45 8.49 -1.88
N VAL A 49 -1.74 8.14 -2.95
CA VAL A 49 -0.79 9.02 -3.66
C VAL A 49 -1.10 9.16 -5.16
N GLU A 50 -2.19 8.57 -5.65
CA GLU A 50 -2.52 8.52 -7.08
C GLU A 50 -2.59 9.91 -7.71
N ASP A 51 -3.25 10.88 -7.06
CA ASP A 51 -3.36 12.25 -7.56
C ASP A 51 -2.02 12.99 -7.55
N ASP A 52 -1.14 12.69 -6.59
CA ASP A 52 0.19 13.30 -6.52
C ASP A 52 1.11 12.75 -7.62
N LEU A 53 1.01 11.45 -7.89
CA LEU A 53 1.72 10.81 -9.00
C LEU A 53 1.22 11.36 -10.33
N ARG A 54 -0.10 11.50 -10.49
CA ARG A 54 -0.71 12.04 -11.70
C ARG A 54 -0.35 13.50 -11.96
N SER A 55 -0.27 14.31 -10.90
CA SER A 55 0.15 15.71 -11.01
C SER A 55 1.66 15.90 -11.12
N GLY A 56 2.46 14.86 -10.87
CA GLY A 56 3.92 14.94 -10.80
C GLY A 56 4.46 15.56 -9.51
N ALA A 57 3.60 15.80 -8.51
CA ALA A 57 4.02 16.24 -7.18
C ALA A 57 4.79 15.14 -6.43
N LEU A 58 4.46 13.88 -6.72
CA LEU A 58 5.28 12.71 -6.39
C LEU A 58 5.68 12.01 -7.69
N ILE A 59 6.79 11.27 -7.63
CA ILE A 59 7.26 10.43 -8.73
C ILE A 59 7.46 9.01 -8.23
N ASP A 60 7.19 8.03 -9.09
CA ASP A 60 7.63 6.66 -8.85
C ASP A 60 9.12 6.55 -9.16
N MET A 61 9.91 6.22 -8.14
CA MET A 61 11.37 6.08 -8.25
C MET A 61 11.81 4.67 -8.68
N LEU A 62 10.92 3.68 -8.60
CA LEU A 62 11.27 2.26 -8.65
C LEU A 62 10.62 1.58 -9.84
N SER A 63 11.02 1.97 -11.06
CA SER A 63 10.50 1.38 -12.30
C SER A 63 10.64 -0.15 -12.32
N GLY A 64 9.50 -0.84 -12.25
CA GLY A 64 9.42 -2.31 -12.27
C GLY A 64 9.72 -3.01 -10.96
N TRP A 65 9.97 -2.26 -9.87
CA TRP A 65 10.20 -2.79 -8.54
C TRP A 65 9.11 -2.33 -7.58
N ALA A 66 8.46 -3.28 -6.93
CA ALA A 66 7.42 -2.99 -5.96
C ALA A 66 7.65 -3.78 -4.66
N PRO A 67 7.22 -3.25 -3.51
CA PRO A 67 7.08 -4.07 -2.33
C PRO A 67 6.11 -5.24 -2.57
N LYS A 68 6.22 -6.31 -1.78
CA LYS A 68 5.20 -7.37 -1.82
C LYS A 68 3.81 -6.77 -1.55
N GLY A 69 2.86 -7.06 -2.46
CA GLY A 69 1.49 -6.57 -2.36
C GLY A 69 0.84 -6.94 -1.04
N GLY A 70 0.11 -6.00 -0.45
CA GLY A 70 -0.68 -6.24 0.75
C GLY A 70 -1.91 -7.10 0.45
N ILE A 71 -2.33 -7.92 1.41
CA ILE A 71 -3.58 -8.68 1.34
C ILE A 71 -4.68 -7.88 2.02
N ILE A 72 -5.79 -7.66 1.32
CA ILE A 72 -7.00 -7.06 1.89
C ILE A 72 -7.89 -8.18 2.41
N HIS A 73 -8.26 -8.12 3.70
CA HIS A 73 -9.13 -9.11 4.32
C HIS A 73 -10.50 -8.49 4.65
N ALA A 74 -11.58 -9.16 4.26
CA ALA A 74 -12.92 -8.88 4.75
C ALA A 74 -13.17 -9.67 6.04
N VAL A 75 -13.37 -8.99 7.16
CA VAL A 75 -13.57 -9.61 8.49
C VAL A 75 -15.00 -9.36 8.98
N PHE A 76 -15.72 -10.43 9.33
CA PHE A 76 -17.09 -10.35 9.81
C PHE A 76 -17.39 -11.46 10.84
N PRO A 77 -18.32 -11.25 11.81
CA PRO A 77 -18.64 -12.26 12.80
C PRO A 77 -19.39 -13.46 12.19
N SER A 78 -18.89 -14.69 12.41
CA SER A 78 -19.50 -15.92 11.89
C SER A 78 -20.67 -16.45 12.72
N ARG A 79 -20.84 -15.99 13.96
CA ARG A 79 -21.70 -16.63 14.99
C ARG A 79 -23.20 -16.63 14.70
N ARG A 80 -23.69 -15.86 13.72
CA ARG A 80 -25.13 -15.81 13.33
C ARG A 80 -25.39 -16.33 11.91
N GLY A 81 -24.40 -16.99 11.29
CA GLY A 81 -24.40 -17.21 9.85
C GLY A 81 -24.16 -15.91 9.08
N LEU A 82 -23.85 -16.01 7.79
CA LEU A 82 -23.63 -14.84 6.95
C LEU A 82 -24.99 -14.27 6.53
N LEU A 83 -25.40 -13.16 7.14
CA LEU A 83 -26.66 -12.49 6.78
C LEU A 83 -26.66 -12.13 5.28
N PRO A 84 -27.80 -12.26 4.56
CA PRO A 84 -27.87 -11.97 3.13
C PRO A 84 -27.30 -10.61 2.73
N GLY A 85 -27.57 -9.55 3.52
CA GLY A 85 -27.02 -8.22 3.25
C GLY A 85 -25.49 -8.13 3.39
N VAL A 86 -24.90 -8.87 4.33
CA VAL A 86 -23.43 -8.94 4.48
C VAL A 86 -22.83 -9.73 3.33
N ARG A 87 -23.48 -10.81 2.89
CA ARG A 87 -23.05 -11.57 1.72
C ARG A 87 -23.05 -10.70 0.47
N LEU A 88 -24.15 -9.99 0.21
CA LEU A 88 -24.26 -9.09 -0.94
C LEU A 88 -23.17 -8.00 -0.92
N LEU A 89 -22.88 -7.43 0.25
CA LEU A 89 -21.79 -6.47 0.40
C LEU A 89 -20.42 -7.10 0.08
N ILE A 90 -20.14 -8.30 0.59
CA ILE A 90 -18.88 -8.98 0.31
C ILE A 90 -18.75 -9.30 -1.19
N ASP A 91 -19.81 -9.80 -1.82
CA ASP A 91 -19.80 -10.08 -3.26
C ASP A 91 -19.60 -8.80 -4.09
N TYR A 92 -20.20 -7.69 -3.67
CA TYR A 92 -19.97 -6.38 -4.26
C TYR A 92 -18.51 -5.93 -4.11
N LEU A 93 -17.95 -5.99 -2.90
CA LEU A 93 -16.57 -5.60 -2.65
C LEU A 93 -15.58 -6.50 -3.42
N ALA A 94 -15.82 -7.82 -3.47
CA ALA A 94 -14.99 -8.77 -4.19
C ALA A 94 -14.95 -8.52 -5.71
N THR A 95 -16.00 -7.92 -6.27
CA THR A 95 -16.06 -7.58 -7.70
C THR A 95 -15.51 -6.19 -8.03
N HIS A 96 -15.45 -5.29 -7.03
CA HIS A 96 -15.07 -3.88 -7.24
C HIS A 96 -13.70 -3.52 -6.66
N ILE A 97 -13.17 -4.33 -5.74
CA ILE A 97 -11.80 -4.21 -5.26
C ILE A 97 -10.92 -5.07 -6.18
N GLN A 98 -10.12 -4.41 -7.02
CA GLN A 98 -9.13 -5.12 -7.82
C GLN A 98 -8.10 -5.76 -6.87
N PRO A 99 -7.77 -7.06 -7.05
CA PRO A 99 -6.61 -7.62 -6.38
C PRO A 99 -5.35 -6.87 -6.86
N ASN A 100 -4.45 -6.58 -5.92
CA ASN A 100 -3.11 -6.04 -6.19
C ASN A 100 -2.35 -6.93 -7.20
#